data_AF-A0A0R1LSE3-F1
#
_entry.id   AF-A0A0R1LSE3-F1
#
_cell.length_a   1.000
_cell.length_b   1.000
_cell.length_c   1.000
_cell.angle_alpha   90.00
_cell.angle_beta   90.00
_cell.angle_gamma   90.00
#
_symmetry.space_group_name_H-M   'P 1'
#
loop_
_entity.id
_entity.type
_entity.pdbx_description
1 polymer ?
#
loop_
_entity_poly.entity_id
_entity_poly.type
_entity_poly.pdbx_seq_one_letter_code
_entity_poly.pdbx_strand_id
1 'polypeptide(L)'
;MYTFYVSLDDDGYASSTPATEAADDLTAITLYTSTDKEQFLRHYTKYRHDENGNWISPDNLPSLQVSSLLRSIQDQGQIIADQKGTITDLQADLTAAQSDATKAKADAAAATVENATLKANDSLHDSAIMELSDLLFSQLQPTSNASDAATAATSGASSAASSAAQS
;
A
#
# COMPACT_ATOMS: atom_id res chain seq x y z
N MET A 1 -10.17 -30.56 -26.10
CA MET A 1 -9.14 -31.59 -25.93
C MET A 1 -9.86 -32.92 -25.78
N TYR A 2 -9.39 -33.94 -26.49
CA TYR A 2 -9.96 -35.28 -26.46
C TYR A 2 -8.83 -36.26 -26.20
N THR A 3 -9.01 -37.17 -25.25
CA THR A 3 -8.01 -38.19 -24.93
C THR A 3 -8.63 -39.55 -25.14
N PHE A 4 -7.89 -40.40 -25.84
CA PHE A 4 -8.23 -41.80 -26.06
C PHE A 4 -7.06 -42.70 -25.67
N TYR A 5 -7.35 -43.99 -25.50
CA TYR A 5 -6.41 -45.01 -25.07
C TYR A 5 -6.49 -46.19 -26.03
N VAL A 6 -5.34 -46.66 -26.51
CA VAL A 6 -5.22 -47.77 -27.48
C VAL A 6 -4.07 -48.70 -27.14
N SER A 7 -4.21 -49.99 -27.43
CA SER A 7 -3.07 -50.91 -27.47
C SER A 7 -2.23 -50.63 -28.72
N LEU A 8 -0.96 -51.02 -28.66
CA LEU A 8 -0.04 -50.92 -29.80
C LEU A 8 0.26 -52.33 -30.35
N ASP A 9 0.52 -52.45 -31.65
CA ASP A 9 1.13 -53.65 -32.22
C ASP A 9 2.67 -53.61 -32.13
N ASP A 10 3.32 -54.67 -32.63
CA ASP A 10 4.78 -54.83 -32.59
C ASP A 10 5.54 -53.72 -33.35
N ASP A 11 4.88 -53.06 -34.32
CA ASP A 11 5.43 -51.96 -35.12
C ASP A 11 5.06 -50.57 -34.54
N GLY A 12 4.35 -50.54 -33.41
CA GLY A 12 3.93 -49.33 -32.70
C GLY A 12 2.66 -48.68 -33.25
N TYR A 13 1.90 -49.33 -34.15
CA TYR A 13 0.61 -48.81 -34.60
C TYR A 13 -0.50 -49.10 -33.60
N ALA A 14 -1.50 -48.22 -33.53
CA ALA A 14 -2.67 -48.48 -32.71
C ALA A 14 -3.42 -49.73 -33.20
N SER A 15 -3.68 -50.69 -32.32
CA SER A 15 -4.23 -52.00 -32.67
C SER A 15 -5.61 -52.27 -32.07
N SER A 16 -5.99 -51.64 -30.95
CA SER A 16 -7.33 -51.76 -30.36
C SER A 16 -8.26 -50.62 -30.77
N THR A 17 -9.56 -50.87 -30.68
CA THR A 17 -10.56 -49.78 -30.72
C THR A 17 -10.25 -48.74 -29.65
N PRO A 18 -10.28 -47.43 -29.97
CA PRO A 18 -10.03 -46.37 -28.99
C PRO A 18 -10.99 -46.40 -27.81
N ALA A 19 -10.43 -46.49 -26.60
CA ALA A 19 -11.16 -46.39 -25.35
C ALA A 19 -11.09 -44.96 -24.78
N THR A 20 -12.06 -44.58 -23.96
CA THR A 20 -12.08 -43.28 -23.24
C THR A 20 -11.58 -43.38 -21.80
N GLU A 21 -11.34 -44.60 -21.33
CA GLU A 21 -10.82 -44.88 -19.98
C GLU A 21 -9.42 -45.47 -20.09
N ALA A 22 -8.56 -45.10 -19.14
CA ALA A 22 -7.19 -45.60 -19.07
C ALA A 22 -7.17 -47.05 -18.55
N ALA A 23 -6.21 -47.83 -19.04
CA ALA A 23 -5.87 -49.16 -18.52
C ALA A 23 -4.36 -49.39 -18.65
N ASP A 24 -3.82 -50.34 -17.89
CA ASP A 24 -2.36 -50.57 -17.74
C ASP A 24 -1.65 -50.93 -19.05
N ASP A 25 -2.37 -51.44 -20.04
CA ASP A 25 -1.86 -51.89 -21.35
C ASP A 25 -2.17 -50.92 -22.49
N LEU A 26 -2.76 -49.75 -22.19
CA LEU A 26 -3.17 -48.78 -23.20
C LEU A 26 -2.30 -47.52 -23.18
N THR A 27 -1.90 -47.08 -24.38
CA THR A 27 -1.18 -45.85 -24.61
C THR A 27 -2.15 -44.71 -24.86
N ALA A 28 -1.96 -43.59 -24.16
CA ALA A 28 -2.78 -42.40 -24.31
C ALA A 28 -2.41 -41.61 -25.58
N ILE A 29 -3.43 -41.11 -26.27
CA ILE A 29 -3.31 -40.13 -27.36
C ILE A 29 -4.19 -38.92 -27.07
N THR A 30 -3.60 -37.72 -27.15
CA THR A 30 -4.31 -36.46 -26.91
C THR A 30 -4.47 -35.70 -28.21
N LEU A 31 -5.72 -35.33 -28.52
CA LEU A 31 -6.14 -34.67 -29.74
C LEU A 31 -6.71 -33.29 -29.40
N TYR A 32 -6.23 -32.27 -30.11
CA TYR A 32 -6.51 -30.87 -29.76
C TYR A 32 -7.66 -30.27 -30.57
N THR A 33 -7.94 -30.81 -31.76
CA THR A 33 -9.01 -30.34 -32.63
C THR A 33 -10.09 -31.40 -32.83
N SER A 34 -11.30 -30.96 -33.18
CA SER A 34 -12.39 -31.89 -33.55
C SER A 34 -12.06 -32.66 -34.83
N THR A 35 -11.33 -32.04 -35.76
CA THR A 35 -10.84 -32.70 -36.98
C THR A 35 -9.88 -33.84 -36.64
N ASP A 36 -8.88 -33.61 -35.77
CA ASP A 36 -7.94 -34.66 -35.35
C ASP A 36 -8.68 -35.81 -34.67
N LYS A 37 -9.67 -35.50 -33.82
CA LYS A 37 -10.56 -36.48 -33.19
C LYS A 37 -11.28 -37.36 -34.20
N GLU A 38 -11.94 -36.75 -35.18
CA GLU A 38 -12.73 -37.48 -36.19
C GLU A 38 -11.85 -38.35 -37.09
N GLN A 39 -10.69 -37.83 -37.50
CA GLN A 39 -9.73 -38.56 -38.32
C GLN A 39 -9.11 -39.73 -37.56
N PHE A 40 -8.74 -39.51 -36.29
CA PHE A 40 -8.25 -40.57 -35.43
C PHE A 40 -9.29 -41.68 -35.24
N LEU A 41 -10.52 -41.35 -34.86
CA LEU A 41 -11.56 -42.37 -34.65
C LEU A 41 -11.88 -43.19 -35.92
N ARG A 42 -11.73 -42.60 -37.11
CA ARG A 42 -11.95 -43.30 -38.39
C ARG A 42 -10.75 -44.13 -38.84
N HIS A 43 -9.53 -43.72 -38.50
CA HIS A 43 -8.29 -44.25 -39.05
C HIS A 43 -7.26 -44.63 -37.97
N TYR A 44 -7.69 -44.94 -36.75
CA TYR A 44 -6.80 -45.13 -35.60
C TYR A 44 -5.66 -46.11 -35.90
N THR A 45 -5.92 -47.20 -36.63
CA THR A 45 -4.91 -48.19 -37.03
C THR A 45 -3.80 -47.69 -37.94
N LYS A 46 -3.89 -46.44 -38.41
CA LYS A 46 -2.85 -45.78 -39.22
C LYS A 46 -1.95 -44.86 -38.40
N TYR A 47 -2.33 -44.55 -37.17
CA TYR A 47 -1.51 -43.75 -36.27
C TYR A 47 -0.46 -44.63 -35.60
N ARG A 48 0.77 -44.14 -35.57
CA ARG A 48 1.91 -44.85 -35.00
C ARG A 48 2.47 -44.08 -33.82
N HIS A 49 2.78 -44.79 -32.75
CA HIS A 49 3.53 -44.28 -31.61
C HIS A 49 5.02 -44.59 -31.82
N ASP A 50 5.86 -43.57 -31.88
CA ASP A 50 7.29 -43.74 -32.12
C ASP A 50 8.08 -44.03 -30.84
N GLU A 51 9.36 -44.39 -31.01
CA GLU A 51 10.28 -44.72 -29.92
C GLU A 51 10.53 -43.53 -28.96
N ASN A 52 10.26 -42.31 -29.40
CA ASN A 52 10.40 -41.10 -28.60
C ASN A 52 9.11 -40.77 -27.81
N GLY A 53 8.08 -41.61 -27.89
CA GLY A 53 6.80 -41.41 -27.23
C GLY A 53 5.86 -40.44 -27.96
N ASN A 54 6.10 -40.16 -29.24
CA ASN A 54 5.26 -39.26 -30.03
C ASN A 54 4.29 -40.03 -30.91
N TRP A 55 3.10 -39.46 -31.06
CA TRP A 55 2.14 -39.91 -32.06
C TRP A 55 2.44 -39.30 -33.44
N ILE A 56 2.53 -40.16 -34.43
CA ILE A 56 2.75 -39.83 -35.84
C ILE A 56 1.43 -40.00 -36.59
N SER A 57 0.99 -38.92 -37.24
CA SER A 57 -0.14 -38.94 -38.17
C SER A 57 0.26 -39.59 -39.50
N PRO A 58 -0.68 -40.24 -40.20
CA PRO A 58 -0.51 -40.63 -41.61
C PRO A 58 -0.21 -39.43 -42.53
N ASP A 59 0.53 -39.66 -43.62
CA ASP A 59 1.02 -38.62 -44.55
C ASP A 59 -0.06 -37.69 -45.16
N ASN A 60 -1.33 -38.14 -45.20
CA ASN A 60 -2.46 -37.38 -45.74
C ASN A 60 -3.33 -36.72 -44.66
N LEU A 61 -2.90 -36.73 -43.39
CA LEU A 61 -3.63 -36.19 -42.27
C LEU A 61 -2.85 -35.06 -41.57
N PRO A 62 -3.53 -34.09 -40.96
CA PRO A 62 -2.88 -33.07 -40.15
C PRO A 62 -1.96 -33.68 -39.09
N SER A 63 -0.78 -33.09 -38.92
CA SER A 63 0.19 -33.53 -37.92
C SER A 63 -0.31 -33.22 -36.51
N LEU A 64 -0.41 -34.26 -35.67
CA LEU A 64 -0.77 -34.10 -34.25
C LEU A 64 0.24 -33.23 -33.49
N GLN A 65 1.51 -33.25 -33.89
CA GLN A 65 2.55 -32.41 -33.30
C GLN A 65 2.30 -30.94 -33.60
N VAL A 66 1.89 -30.61 -34.83
CA VAL A 66 1.53 -29.25 -35.22
C VAL A 66 0.28 -28.79 -34.49
N SER A 67 -0.75 -29.63 -34.37
CA SER A 67 -1.96 -29.32 -33.60
C SER A 67 -1.66 -29.07 -32.12
N SER A 68 -0.79 -29.88 -31.51
CA SER A 68 -0.32 -29.72 -30.14
C SER A 68 0.42 -28.40 -29.94
N LEU A 69 1.36 -28.10 -30.84
CA LEU A 69 2.13 -26.85 -30.80
C LEU A 69 1.21 -25.63 -30.97
N LEU A 70 0.28 -25.67 -31.93
CA LEU A 70 -0.68 -24.59 -32.14
C LEU A 70 -1.53 -24.34 -30.90
N ARG A 71 -1.99 -25.42 -30.24
CA ARG A 71 -2.73 -25.30 -28.98
C ARG A 71 -1.88 -24.67 -27.88
N SER A 72 -0.65 -25.14 -27.71
CA SER A 72 0.29 -24.58 -26.72
C SER A 72 0.54 -23.09 -26.95
N ILE A 73 0.73 -22.67 -28.21
CA ILE A 73 0.88 -21.26 -28.60
C ILE A 73 -0.37 -20.45 -28.25
N GLN A 74 -1.56 -20.99 -28.50
CA GLN A 74 -2.83 -20.32 -28.15
C GLN A 74 -2.98 -20.17 -26.63
N ASP A 75 -2.72 -21.22 -25.87
CA ASP A 75 -2.79 -21.19 -24.40
C ASP A 75 -1.76 -20.19 -23.82
N GLN A 76 -0.53 -20.18 -24.35
CA GLN A 76 0.48 -19.17 -23.99
C GLN A 76 0.04 -17.76 -24.36
N GLY A 77 -0.58 -17.57 -25.53
CA GLY A 77 -1.11 -16.27 -25.96
C GLY A 77 -2.16 -15.71 -25.01
N GLN A 78 -3.05 -16.58 -24.50
CA GLN A 78 -4.04 -16.18 -23.50
C GLN A 78 -3.39 -15.80 -22.16
N ILE A 79 -2.42 -16.60 -21.69
CA ILE A 79 -1.66 -16.29 -20.47
C ILE A 79 -0.99 -14.91 -20.56
N ILE A 80 -0.37 -14.61 -21.71
CA ILE A 80 0.27 -13.32 -21.96
C ILE A 80 -0.76 -12.18 -21.93
N ALA A 81 -1.95 -12.38 -22.50
CA ALA A 81 -3.02 -11.37 -22.48
C ALA A 81 -3.50 -11.09 -21.04
N ASP A 82 -3.70 -12.12 -20.24
CA ASP A 82 -4.13 -11.99 -18.84
C ASP A 82 -3.06 -11.32 -17.97
N GLN A 83 -1.79 -11.69 -18.16
CA GLN A 83 -0.65 -11.05 -17.50
C GLN A 83 -0.54 -9.57 -17.87
N LYS A 84 -0.76 -9.23 -19.13
CA LYS A 84 -0.77 -7.82 -19.58
C LYS A 84 -1.89 -7.02 -18.91
N GLY A 85 -3.07 -7.61 -18.75
CA GLY A 85 -4.17 -7.01 -17.96
C GLY A 85 -3.73 -6.72 -16.53
N THR A 86 -3.19 -7.73 -15.85
CA THR A 86 -2.71 -7.61 -14.46
C THR A 86 -1.65 -6.52 -14.30
N ILE A 87 -0.69 -6.43 -15.24
CA ILE A 87 0.35 -5.38 -15.22
C ILE A 87 -0.28 -3.99 -15.35
N THR A 88 -1.29 -3.85 -16.21
CA THR A 88 -1.99 -2.57 -16.41
C THR A 88 -2.70 -2.14 -15.13
N ASP A 89 -3.38 -3.06 -14.45
CA ASP A 89 -4.07 -2.79 -13.19
C ASP A 89 -3.08 -2.40 -12.08
N LEU A 90 -1.97 -3.14 -11.94
CA LEU A 90 -0.92 -2.82 -10.97
C LEU A 90 -0.28 -1.45 -11.23
N GLN A 91 -0.16 -1.03 -12.48
CA GLN A 91 0.33 0.32 -12.83
C GLN A 91 -0.66 1.40 -12.42
N ALA A 92 -1.96 1.15 -12.56
CA ALA A 92 -3.00 2.06 -12.10
C ALA A 92 -2.99 2.18 -10.57
N ASP A 93 -2.92 1.05 -9.86
CA ASP A 93 -2.83 1.00 -8.40
C ASP A 93 -1.58 1.73 -7.87
N LEU A 94 -0.43 1.51 -8.50
CA LEU A 94 0.80 2.20 -8.14
C LEU A 94 0.67 3.72 -8.32
N THR A 95 0.03 4.17 -9.40
CA THR A 95 -0.21 5.59 -9.66
C THR A 95 -1.12 6.20 -8.60
N ALA A 96 -2.20 5.49 -8.24
CA ALA A 96 -3.11 5.92 -7.17
C ALA A 96 -2.39 6.01 -5.81
N ALA A 97 -1.64 4.98 -5.44
CA ALA A 97 -0.87 4.95 -4.21
C ALA A 97 0.18 6.08 -4.13
N GLN A 98 0.83 6.42 -5.25
CA GLN A 98 1.76 7.56 -5.31
C GLN A 98 1.05 8.91 -5.11
N SER A 99 -0.15 9.06 -5.65
CA SER A 99 -0.98 10.25 -5.44
C SER A 99 -1.38 10.39 -3.98
N ASP A 100 -1.88 9.31 -3.38
CA ASP A 100 -2.29 9.28 -1.97
C ASP A 100 -1.10 9.56 -1.03
N ALA A 101 0.07 8.98 -1.29
CA ALA A 101 1.28 9.25 -0.53
C ALA A 101 1.71 10.72 -0.61
N THR A 102 1.58 11.34 -1.79
CA THR A 102 1.88 12.77 -1.98
C THR A 102 0.92 13.64 -1.17
N LYS A 103 -0.37 13.30 -1.19
CA LYS A 103 -1.41 14.01 -0.42
C LYS A 103 -1.18 13.86 1.08
N ALA A 104 -0.96 12.64 1.57
CA ALA A 104 -0.68 12.38 2.97
C ALA A 104 0.57 13.14 3.46
N LYS A 105 1.60 13.25 2.63
CA LYS A 105 2.79 14.06 2.93
C LYS A 105 2.47 15.55 3.06
N ALA A 106 1.64 16.08 2.17
CA ALA A 106 1.20 17.48 2.22
C ALA A 106 0.35 17.75 3.47
N ASP A 107 -0.59 16.86 3.78
CA ASP A 107 -1.46 16.96 4.96
C ASP A 107 -0.65 16.90 6.26
N ALA A 108 0.35 16.01 6.34
CA ALA A 108 1.25 15.92 7.49
C ALA A 108 2.10 17.20 7.67
N ALA A 109 2.55 17.81 6.56
CA ALA A 109 3.28 19.07 6.61
C ALA A 109 2.37 20.22 7.10
N ALA A 110 1.14 20.29 6.61
CA ALA A 110 0.16 21.28 7.05
C ALA A 110 -0.16 21.13 8.55
N ALA A 111 -0.42 19.91 9.02
CA ALA A 111 -0.67 19.62 10.43
C ALA A 111 0.52 19.99 11.34
N THR A 112 1.75 19.86 10.84
CA THR A 112 2.96 20.27 11.58
C THR A 112 3.01 21.78 11.76
N VAL A 113 2.69 22.55 10.71
CA VAL A 113 2.63 24.02 10.76
C VAL A 113 1.51 24.50 11.68
N GLU A 114 0.34 23.89 11.59
CA GLU A 114 -0.80 24.22 12.45
C GLU A 114 -0.48 23.97 13.93
N ASN A 115 0.11 22.82 14.25
CA ASN A 115 0.55 22.52 15.63
C ASN A 115 1.59 23.52 16.16
N ALA A 116 2.54 23.95 15.33
CA ALA A 116 3.51 24.96 15.73
C ALA A 116 2.83 26.31 16.01
N THR A 117 1.83 26.67 15.21
CA THR A 117 1.05 27.90 15.38
C THR A 117 0.22 27.88 16.66
N LEU A 118 -0.46 26.76 16.94
CA LEU A 118 -1.22 26.57 18.17
C LEU A 118 -0.33 26.71 19.41
N LYS A 119 0.83 26.04 19.43
CA LYS A 119 1.81 26.15 20.53
C LYS A 119 2.32 27.57 20.75
N ALA A 120 2.57 28.31 19.66
CA ALA A 120 3.00 29.70 19.75
C ALA A 120 1.90 30.60 20.35
N ASN A 121 0.64 30.34 19.98
CA ASN A 121 -0.52 31.05 20.52
C ASN A 121 -0.72 30.77 22.02
N ASP A 122 -0.65 29.50 22.43
CA ASP A 122 -0.73 29.11 23.84
C ASP A 122 0.36 29.81 24.67
N SER A 123 1.61 29.82 24.18
CA SER A 123 2.72 30.52 24.84
C SER A 123 2.48 32.03 24.98
N LEU A 124 1.81 32.67 24.02
CA LEU A 124 1.47 34.09 24.06
C LEU A 124 0.35 34.36 25.07
N HIS A 125 -0.67 33.50 25.10
CA HIS A 125 -1.73 33.54 26.09
C HIS A 125 -1.19 33.37 27.52
N ASP A 126 -0.32 32.39 27.75
CA ASP A 126 0.31 32.17 29.06
C ASP A 126 1.12 33.39 29.51
N SER A 127 1.87 34.02 28.59
CA SER A 127 2.64 35.24 28.88
C SER A 127 1.73 36.41 29.24
N ALA A 128 0.62 36.60 28.51
CA ALA A 128 -0.34 37.67 28.78
C ALA A 128 -1.06 37.48 30.14
N ILE A 129 -1.40 36.23 30.49
CA ILE A 129 -1.99 35.90 31.80
C ILE A 129 -1.01 36.24 32.93
N MET A 130 0.28 35.93 32.75
CA MET A 130 1.32 36.23 33.74
C MET A 130 1.49 37.74 33.92
N GLU A 131 1.57 38.50 32.83
CA GLU A 131 1.70 39.97 32.88
C GLU A 131 0.49 40.65 33.53
N LEU A 132 -0.73 40.21 33.20
CA LEU A 132 -1.97 40.70 33.83
C LEU A 132 -2.01 40.36 35.33
N SER A 133 -1.51 39.19 35.72
CA SER A 133 -1.43 38.78 37.13
C SER A 133 -0.46 39.66 37.91
N ASP A 134 0.72 39.94 37.34
CA ASP A 134 1.71 40.85 37.94
C ASP A 134 1.16 42.28 38.07
N LEU A 135 0.48 42.79 37.03
CA LEU A 135 -0.15 44.11 37.06
C LEU A 135 -1.23 44.20 38.15
N LEU A 136 -2.08 43.18 38.27
CA LEU A 136 -3.11 43.12 39.32
C LEU A 136 -2.48 43.07 40.71
N PHE A 137 -1.42 42.28 40.89
CA PHE A 137 -0.72 42.18 42.16
C PHE A 137 -0.03 43.50 42.53
N SER A 138 0.54 44.21 41.56
CA SER A 138 1.11 45.55 41.75
C SER A 138 0.05 46.57 42.17
N GLN A 139 -1.15 46.53 41.59
CA GLN A 139 -2.25 47.42 41.96
C GLN A 139 -2.88 47.11 43.33
N LEU A 140 -2.78 45.87 43.79
CA LEU A 140 -3.27 45.43 45.11
C LEU A 140 -2.26 45.67 46.24
N GLN A 141 -1.04 46.14 45.94
CA GLN A 141 -0.13 46.57 47.00
C GLN A 141 -0.72 47.80 47.72
N PRO A 142 -0.73 47.82 49.07
CA PRO A 142 -1.27 48.95 49.80
C PRO A 142 -0.46 50.20 49.46
N THR A 143 -1.12 51.21 48.92
CA THR A 143 -0.55 52.55 48.73
C THR A 143 -0.21 53.12 50.11
N SER A 144 1.00 52.89 50.59
CA SER A 144 1.55 53.50 51.79
C SER A 144 1.92 54.96 51.51
N ASN A 145 0.94 55.78 51.17
CA ASN A 145 1.05 57.24 51.09
C ASN A 145 0.04 57.87 52.05
N ALA A 146 0.24 57.68 53.36
CA ALA A 146 -0.40 58.50 54.39
C ALA A 146 0.22 58.24 55.78
N SER A 147 1.37 58.86 56.09
CA SER A 147 1.58 59.59 57.37
C SER A 147 3.06 59.97 57.53
N ASP A 148 3.45 61.12 56.99
CA ASP A 148 4.63 61.86 57.50
C ASP A 148 4.39 63.35 57.26
N ALA A 149 3.28 63.87 57.81
CA ALA A 149 2.95 65.29 57.79
C ALA A 149 2.04 65.67 58.98
N ALA A 150 2.50 65.42 60.21
CA ALA A 150 2.03 66.06 61.44
C ALA A 150 3.04 65.66 62.53
N THR A 151 3.89 66.51 63.12
CA THR A 151 3.51 67.64 63.97
C THR A 151 4.81 68.33 64.39
N ALA A 152 5.09 69.55 63.93
CA ALA A 152 6.16 70.39 64.50
C ALA A 152 5.97 71.87 64.14
N ALA A 153 4.87 72.49 64.57
CA ALA A 153 4.79 73.96 64.59
C ALA A 153 3.56 74.46 65.38
N THR A 154 3.69 74.63 66.70
CA THR A 154 3.04 75.69 67.52
C THR A 154 3.43 75.45 68.98
N SER A 155 3.84 76.37 69.86
CA SER A 155 4.21 77.79 69.86
C SER A 155 4.48 78.10 71.34
N GLY A 156 5.43 78.98 71.67
CA GLY A 156 5.50 79.53 73.03
C GLY A 156 6.83 80.18 73.37
N ALA A 157 6.91 81.49 73.15
CA ALA A 157 8.08 82.32 73.34
C ALA A 157 8.27 82.84 74.79
N SER A 158 9.49 83.35 75.04
CA SER A 158 9.95 84.28 76.09
C SER A 158 10.34 83.66 77.45
N SER A 159 11.42 84.04 78.14
CA SER A 159 12.16 85.30 78.17
C SER A 159 13.57 85.20 78.83
N ALA A 160 14.53 85.95 78.26
CA ALA A 160 15.59 86.78 78.86
C ALA A 160 16.51 86.31 80.04
N ALA A 161 17.79 86.18 79.69
CA ALA A 161 19.01 86.84 80.26
C ALA A 161 19.26 87.04 81.77
N SER A 162 20.51 86.68 82.16
CA SER A 162 21.46 87.41 83.02
C SER A 162 21.44 87.28 84.58
N SER A 163 22.42 86.55 85.13
CA SER A 163 23.36 86.90 86.23
C SER A 163 24.00 85.60 86.76
N ALA A 164 25.32 85.34 86.78
CA ALA A 164 26.43 86.02 87.47
C ALA A 164 26.27 86.07 89.00
N ALA A 165 26.68 85.00 89.70
CA ALA A 165 27.40 85.01 91.00
C ALA A 165 27.41 83.61 91.63
N GLN A 166 28.58 82.97 91.75
CA GLN A 166 28.88 82.09 92.88
C GLN A 166 30.28 82.41 93.39
N SER A 167 30.35 82.54 94.71
CA SER A 167 31.49 82.90 95.56
C SER A 167 32.59 81.84 95.58
#